data_AF-T0YBR3-F1
#
_entry.id   AF-T0YBR3-F1
#
_cell.length_a   1.000
_cell.length_b   1.000
_cell.length_c   1.000
_cell.angle_alpha   90.00
_cell.angle_beta   90.00
_cell.angle_gamma   90.00
#
_symmetry.space_group_name_H-M   'P 1'
#
loop_
_entity.id
_entity.type
_entity.pdbx_description
1 polymer ?
#
loop_
_entity_poly.entity_id
_entity_poly.type
_entity_poly.pdbx_seq_one_letter_code
_entity_poly.pdbx_strand_id
1 'polypeptide(L)'
;SAHISKETFAYLATRPNRFEYVHTPKHGSWLNLVETAFSKMARTFLRHIRVSSKAELKERILKGIAEWNQKPVVFRWSNFDLGLK
;
A
#
# COMPACT_ATOMS: atom_id res chain seq x y z
N SER A 1 -6.54 17.01 5.79
CA SER A 1 -6.65 15.69 5.12
C SER A 1 -7.28 14.72 6.10
N ALA A 2 -8.02 13.71 5.63
CA ALA A 2 -8.74 12.76 6.50
C ALA A 2 -7.79 12.04 7.48
N HIS A 3 -6.58 11.70 7.05
CA HIS A 3 -5.62 10.92 7.85
C HIS A 3 -4.96 11.69 9.01
N ILE A 4 -5.16 13.01 9.13
CA ILE A 4 -4.70 13.85 10.27
C ILE A 4 -5.86 14.53 11.00
N SER A 5 -7.09 14.12 10.74
CA SER A 5 -8.27 14.79 11.30
C SER A 5 -8.49 14.40 12.76
N LYS A 6 -9.22 15.26 13.49
CA LYS A 6 -9.58 15.00 14.90
C LYS A 6 -10.36 13.70 15.04
N GLU A 7 -11.23 13.40 14.09
CA GLU A 7 -12.06 12.19 14.04
C GLU A 7 -11.20 10.93 13.89
N THR A 8 -10.18 10.97 13.02
CA THR A 8 -9.22 9.86 12.85
C THR A 8 -8.46 9.61 14.16
N PHE A 9 -7.92 10.66 14.79
CA PHE A 9 -7.21 10.51 16.07
C PHE A 9 -8.13 10.05 17.20
N ALA A 10 -9.38 10.51 17.24
CA ALA A 10 -10.38 10.04 18.20
C ALA A 10 -10.66 8.53 18.03
N TYR A 11 -10.80 8.05 16.80
CA TYR A 11 -10.94 6.62 16.51
C TYR A 11 -9.69 5.82 16.93
N LEU A 12 -8.49 6.30 16.59
CA LEU A 12 -7.23 5.63 16.94
C LEU A 12 -7.06 5.48 18.45
N ALA A 13 -7.47 6.49 19.23
CA ALA A 13 -7.44 6.45 20.69
C ALA A 13 -8.32 5.33 21.28
N THR A 14 -9.36 4.87 20.57
CA THR A 14 -10.18 3.72 21.00
C THR A 14 -9.45 2.37 20.89
N ARG A 15 -8.25 2.34 20.30
CA ARG A 15 -7.47 1.13 20.01
C ARG A 15 -6.05 1.23 20.61
N PRO A 16 -5.91 1.28 21.95
CA PRO A 16 -4.60 1.43 22.59
C PRO A 16 -3.68 0.27 22.21
N ASN A 17 -2.39 0.56 22.01
CA ASN A 17 -1.33 -0.40 21.67
C ASN A 17 -1.53 -1.20 20.37
N ARG A 18 -2.51 -0.83 19.52
CA ARG A 18 -2.74 -1.50 18.24
C ARG A 18 -2.01 -0.83 17.07
N PHE A 19 -1.83 0.48 17.13
CA PHE A 19 -1.29 1.26 16.03
C PHE A 19 -0.20 2.21 16.53
N GLU A 20 0.91 2.25 15.81
CA GLU A 20 1.89 3.33 15.87
C GLU A 20 1.70 4.19 14.62
N TYR A 21 1.39 5.47 14.81
CA TYR A 21 1.05 6.35 13.70
C TYR A 21 2.27 7.16 13.27
N VAL A 22 2.88 6.76 12.16
CA VAL A 22 4.08 7.38 11.61
C VAL A 22 3.71 8.16 10.35
N HIS A 23 4.01 9.46 10.34
CA HIS A 23 3.90 10.28 9.15
C HIS A 23 5.17 10.21 8.32
N THR A 24 5.02 9.98 7.02
CA THR A 24 6.14 10.17 6.08
C THR A 24 6.49 11.66 6.02
N PRO A 25 7.78 12.02 5.84
CA PRO A 25 8.17 13.40 5.62
C PRO A 25 7.43 14.00 4.42
N LYS A 26 7.20 15.32 4.43
CA LYS A 26 6.43 16.03 3.38
C LYS A 26 6.92 15.76 1.96
N HIS A 27 8.23 15.53 1.79
CA HIS A 27 8.87 15.19 0.50
C HIS A 27 9.38 13.75 0.44
N GLY A 28 8.94 12.89 1.38
CA GLY A 28 9.36 11.50 1.54
C GLY A 28 8.31 10.49 1.08
N SER A 29 7.43 10.84 0.13
CA SER A 29 6.41 9.90 -0.37
C SER A 29 7.02 8.64 -0.96
N TRP A 30 8.24 8.74 -1.51
CA TRP A 30 9.01 7.61 -2.03
C TRP A 30 9.33 6.53 -0.97
N LEU A 31 9.28 6.85 0.33
CA LEU A 31 9.41 5.87 1.43
C LEU A 31 8.14 5.04 1.64
N ASN A 32 7.02 5.44 1.06
CA ASN A 32 5.75 4.77 1.24
C ASN A 32 5.68 3.49 0.37
N LEU A 33 5.81 2.32 1.01
CA LEU A 33 5.77 1.02 0.34
C LEU A 33 4.47 0.79 -0.45
N VAL A 34 3.35 1.38 -0.02
CA VAL A 34 2.07 1.24 -0.73
C VAL A 34 2.13 1.84 -2.13
N GLU A 35 2.90 2.91 -2.33
CA GLU A 35 3.06 3.54 -3.64
C GLU A 35 3.82 2.60 -4.58
N THR A 36 4.84 1.90 -4.07
CA THR A 36 5.54 0.86 -4.85
C THR A 36 4.61 -0.30 -5.20
N ALA A 37 3.79 -0.74 -4.24
CA ALA A 37 2.80 -1.79 -4.49
C ALA A 37 1.83 -1.40 -5.61
N PHE A 38 1.25 -0.19 -5.56
CA PHE A 38 0.38 0.31 -6.62
C PHE A 38 1.10 0.47 -7.95
N SER A 39 2.35 0.92 -7.94
CA SER A 39 3.19 1.00 -9.13
C SER A 39 3.37 -0.37 -9.80
N LYS A 40 3.57 -1.44 -9.01
CA LYS A 40 3.63 -2.82 -9.51
C LYS A 40 2.28 -3.28 -10.05
N MET A 41 1.19 -3.05 -9.33
CA MET A 41 -0.16 -3.40 -9.81
C MET A 41 -0.49 -2.71 -11.14
N ALA A 42 -0.19 -1.42 -11.24
CA ALA A 42 -0.39 -0.60 -12.44
C ALA A 42 0.36 -1.14 -13.67
N ARG A 43 1.58 -1.66 -13.49
CA ARG A 43 2.39 -2.25 -14.57
C ARG A 43 2.06 -3.71 -14.88
N THR A 44 1.33 -4.40 -14.01
CA THR A 44 1.03 -5.82 -14.12
C THR A 44 -0.45 -6.03 -14.46
N PHE A 45 -1.28 -6.48 -13.53
CA PHE A 45 -2.65 -6.91 -13.80
C PHE A 45 -3.66 -5.77 -13.95
N LEU A 46 -3.29 -4.53 -13.63
CA LEU A 46 -4.10 -3.36 -13.96
C LEU A 46 -3.76 -2.79 -15.35
N ARG A 47 -2.59 -3.14 -15.90
CA ARG A 47 -2.17 -2.66 -17.21
C ARG A 47 -3.10 -3.26 -18.25
N HIS A 48 -3.87 -2.40 -18.94
CA HIS A 48 -4.88 -2.77 -19.92
C HIS A 48 -6.09 -3.54 -19.38
N ILE A 49 -6.37 -3.45 -18.08
CA ILE A 49 -7.58 -4.06 -17.52
C ILE A 49 -8.84 -3.46 -18.19
N ARG A 50 -9.79 -4.34 -18.53
CA ARG A 50 -11.12 -4.01 -19.06
C ARG A 50 -12.13 -4.75 -18.22
N VAL A 51 -13.14 -4.04 -17.73
CA VAL A 51 -14.20 -4.56 -16.87
C VAL A 51 -15.50 -3.84 -17.19
N SER A 52 -16.61 -4.52 -17.01
CA SER A 52 -17.97 -4.05 -17.26
C SER A 52 -18.63 -3.42 -16.03
N SER A 53 -18.08 -3.66 -14.83
CA SER A 53 -18.67 -3.18 -13.58
C SER A 53 -17.64 -2.94 -12.47
N LYS A 54 -18.05 -2.20 -11.43
CA LYS A 54 -17.25 -2.01 -10.21
C LYS A 54 -17.06 -3.31 -9.43
N ALA A 55 -18.05 -4.21 -9.48
CA ALA A 55 -17.97 -5.52 -8.82
C ALA A 55 -16.89 -6.38 -9.48
N GLU A 56 -16.88 -6.43 -10.81
CA GLU A 56 -15.85 -7.13 -11.58
C GLU A 56 -14.47 -6.52 -11.34
N LEU A 57 -14.35 -5.18 -11.30
CA LEU A 57 -13.09 -4.52 -10.96
C LEU A 57 -12.54 -5.01 -9.61
N LYS A 58 -13.40 -5.05 -8.58
CA LYS A 58 -13.03 -5.52 -7.24
C LYS A 58 -12.57 -6.98 -7.27
N GLU A 59 -13.31 -7.85 -7.95
CA GLU A 59 -12.97 -9.26 -8.10
C GLU A 59 -11.59 -9.44 -8.76
N ARG A 60 -11.35 -8.74 -9.88
CA ARG A 60 -10.09 -8.81 -10.63
C ARG A 60 -8.90 -8.30 -9.82
N ILE A 61 -9.09 -7.22 -9.05
CA ILE A 61 -8.05 -6.70 -8.13
C ILE A 61 -7.73 -7.73 -7.05
N LEU A 62 -8.74 -8.32 -6.41
CA LEU A 62 -8.54 -9.31 -5.35
C LEU A 62 -7.86 -10.57 -5.87
N LYS A 63 -8.22 -11.01 -7.09
CA LYS A 63 -7.53 -12.11 -7.77
C LYS A 63 -6.05 -11.80 -8.01
N GLY A 64 -5.73 -10.62 -8.55
CA GLY A 64 -4.35 -10.20 -8.76
C GLY A 64 -3.53 -10.13 -7.47
N ILE A 65 -4.15 -9.68 -6.37
CA ILE A 65 -3.53 -9.69 -5.03
C ILE A 65 -3.29 -11.13 -4.55
N ALA A 66 -4.27 -12.03 -4.71
CA ALA A 66 -4.13 -13.43 -4.32
C ALA A 66 -2.98 -14.12 -5.08
N GLU A 67 -2.89 -13.91 -6.41
CA GLU A 67 -1.79 -14.42 -7.23
C GLU A 67 -0.43 -13.84 -6.82
N TRP A 68 -0.36 -12.55 -6.52
CA TRP A 68 0.87 -11.93 -6.01
C TRP A 68 1.28 -12.52 -4.65
N ASN A 69 0.34 -12.77 -3.75
CA ASN A 69 0.60 -13.37 -2.44
C ASN A 69 1.11 -14.82 -2.51
N GLN A 70 0.84 -15.56 -3.60
CA GLN A 70 1.39 -16.92 -3.79
C GLN A 70 2.90 -16.90 -4.02
N LYS A 71 3.45 -15.80 -4.54
CA LYS A 71 4.89 -15.64 -4.83
C LYS A 71 5.37 -14.29 -4.29
N PRO A 72 5.45 -14.13 -2.95
CA PRO A 72 5.85 -12.88 -2.34
C PRO A 72 7.29 -12.57 -2.74
N VAL A 73 7.52 -11.32 -3.15
CA VAL A 73 8.87 -10.82 -3.45
C VAL A 73 9.24 -9.85 -2.34
N VAL A 74 10.36 -10.11 -1.67
CA VAL A 74 10.89 -9.22 -0.65
C VAL A 74 11.26 -7.90 -1.31
N PHE A 75 10.68 -6.81 -0.82
CA PHE A 75 11.00 -5.48 -1.30
C PHE A 75 12.42 -5.09 -0.83
N ARG A 76 13.23 -4.56 -1.75
CA ARG A 76 14.58 -4.09 -1.47
C ARG A 76 14.73 -2.67 -2.00
N TRP A 77 15.21 -1.76 -1.16
CA TRP A 77 15.59 -0.43 -1.59
C TRP A 77 16.88 -0.53 -2.44
N SER A 78 16.89 0.08 -3.62
CA SER A 78 18.06 0.03 -4.52
C SER A 78 19.13 1.06 -4.16
N ASN A 79 18.73 2.16 -3.51
CA ASN A 79 19.57 3.33 -3.26
C ASN A 79 19.83 3.53 -1.76
N PHE A 80 19.64 2.50 -0.95
CA PHE A 80 19.86 2.52 0.49
C PHE A 80 20.76 1.36 0.87
N ASP A 81 21.97 1.66 1.35
CA ASP A 81 22.74 0.71 2.13
C ASP A 81 22.23 0.77 3.57
N LEU A 82 21.55 -0.28 4.00
CA LEU A 82 21.02 -0.35 5.36
C LEU A 82 22.10 -0.79 6.37
N GLY A 83 23.31 -1.13 5.92
CA GLY A 83 24.38 -1.68 6.77
C GLY A 83 23.99 -3.00 7.47
N LEU A 84 22.88 -3.61 7.06
CA LEU A 84 22.37 -4.86 7.60
C LEU A 84 23.23 -5.99 7.06
N LYS A 85 24.06 -6.56 7.95
CA LYS A 85 24.80 -7.81 7.70
C LYS A 85 23.85 -9.01 7.64
#